data_AF-A0A7J6IES1-F1
#
_entry.id   AF-A0A7J6IES1-F1
#
_cell.length_a   1.000
_cell.length_b   1.000
_cell.length_c   1.000
_cell.angle_alpha   90.00
_cell.angle_beta   90.00
_cell.angle_gamma   90.00
#
_symmetry.space_group_name_H-M   'P 1'
#
loop_
_entity.id
_entity.type
_entity.pdbx_description
1 polymer ?
#
loop_
_entity_poly.entity_id
_entity_poly.type
_entity_poly.pdbx_seq_one_letter_code
_entity_poly.pdbx_strand_id
1 'polypeptide(L)'
;MDVWTSQFDITANDIFTQKLVAKSQVTPLHVASAYGLNVVVKRILKDTPAAVEATDVHGRTPLCYAIRCPLTAVSTIRLLLRHQAKTNDCILLDDLEVSLLEYCCKKGLFSFAVCLLNHRAEGDLQHLFRLTLLASSTTSARRKRATLIERLIQRGADPNGVVRASSISEQPLLLDLALASPSATERLLDLPDIDINIQDSSGWTPLSRLLLQHHPNCKTVSLLLRRRAKLQPYSFNGILRLSTFWSLQELVTMLSRYANTVDLFRLLYRYCESHTAKDAVMLCFLASAAPQSRVLAGIPNSDLNDIRRGNGFILMHYFKFGLMPLDASSSDDRE
;
A
#
# COMPACT_ATOMS: atom_id res chain seq x y z
N MET A 1 81.49 16.73 -2.27
CA MET A 1 80.64 16.77 -1.05
C MET A 1 79.54 17.79 -1.25
N ASP A 2 78.40 17.49 -1.81
CA ASP A 2 77.93 16.41 -2.67
C ASP A 2 76.44 16.71 -2.73
N VAL A 3 75.89 16.65 -3.95
CA VAL A 3 74.56 16.16 -4.32
C VAL A 3 73.42 16.80 -3.49
N TRP A 4 72.52 17.58 -4.08
CA TRP A 4 71.11 17.19 -4.21
C TRP A 4 70.31 18.42 -4.68
N THR A 5 70.63 18.93 -5.88
CA THR A 5 69.72 19.79 -6.67
C THR A 5 68.76 18.95 -7.51
N SER A 6 68.27 17.83 -6.99
CA SER A 6 67.31 16.99 -7.71
C SER A 6 66.50 16.15 -6.75
N GLN A 7 65.30 16.62 -6.40
CA GLN A 7 64.07 15.83 -6.21
C GLN A 7 62.98 16.73 -5.61
N PHE A 8 62.57 17.74 -6.39
CA PHE A 8 61.26 18.41 -6.27
C PHE A 8 60.34 17.96 -7.41
N ASP A 9 60.43 16.69 -7.80
CA ASP A 9 59.44 16.01 -8.63
C ASP A 9 58.67 15.02 -7.76
N ILE A 10 57.81 15.56 -6.89
CA ILE A 10 56.69 14.76 -6.36
C ILE A 10 55.69 14.71 -7.51
N THR A 11 55.94 13.77 -8.42
CA THR A 11 54.99 13.41 -9.46
C THR A 11 53.65 13.01 -8.81
N ALA A 12 52.56 13.25 -9.54
CA ALA A 12 51.18 13.05 -9.12
C ALA A 12 50.78 11.59 -8.74
N ASN A 13 51.76 10.73 -8.44
CA ASN A 13 51.60 9.30 -8.22
C ASN A 13 51.89 8.83 -6.78
N ASP A 14 52.53 9.65 -5.94
CA ASP A 14 52.86 9.27 -4.55
C ASP A 14 51.72 9.51 -3.54
N ILE A 15 50.56 9.97 -3.99
CA ILE A 15 49.35 10.16 -3.14
C ILE A 15 48.64 8.81 -2.89
N PHE A 16 49.02 7.72 -3.58
CA PHE A 16 48.22 6.51 -3.62
C PHE A 16 48.59 5.38 -2.63
N THR A 17 49.69 5.45 -1.85
CA THR A 17 50.22 4.20 -1.23
C THR A 17 50.70 4.23 0.22
N GLN A 18 50.33 5.18 1.08
CA GLN A 18 50.66 5.03 2.52
C GLN A 18 49.49 5.28 3.48
N LYS A 19 48.63 4.25 3.54
CA LYS A 19 48.27 3.51 4.76
C LYS A 19 48.31 4.32 6.08
N LEU A 20 47.30 5.15 6.32
CA LEU A 20 46.94 5.62 7.67
C LEU A 20 45.44 5.88 7.78
N VAL A 21 44.84 5.14 8.73
CA VAL A 21 43.43 5.03 9.13
C VAL A 21 42.62 4.10 8.23
N ALA A 22 41.92 3.12 8.84
CA ALA A 22 40.90 2.27 8.22
C ALA A 22 39.71 3.13 7.78
N LYS A 23 39.94 3.96 6.76
CA LYS A 23 39.07 5.00 6.22
C LYS A 23 38.07 4.35 5.30
N SER A 24 36.78 4.62 5.56
CA SER A 24 35.71 4.42 4.60
C SER A 24 36.20 4.88 3.21
N GLN A 25 36.20 4.00 2.20
CA GLN A 25 36.63 4.25 0.80
C GLN A 25 35.75 5.29 0.07
N VAL A 26 35.14 6.20 0.83
CA VAL A 26 34.25 7.28 0.40
C VAL A 26 35.07 8.30 -0.38
N THR A 27 34.75 8.44 -1.66
CA THR A 27 35.38 9.43 -2.54
C THR A 27 34.74 10.81 -2.43
N PRO A 28 35.41 11.89 -2.88
CA PRO A 28 34.81 13.22 -2.96
C PRO A 28 33.49 13.25 -3.76
N LEU A 29 33.35 12.36 -4.75
CA LEU A 29 32.13 12.26 -5.54
C LEU A 29 30.93 11.74 -4.72
N HIS A 30 31.14 10.80 -3.80
CA HIS A 30 30.09 10.33 -2.89
C HIS A 30 29.51 11.48 -2.07
N VAL A 31 30.41 12.27 -1.46
CA VAL A 31 30.04 13.42 -0.63
C VAL A 31 29.33 14.48 -1.48
N ALA A 32 29.93 14.87 -2.61
CA ALA A 32 29.32 15.86 -3.50
C ALA A 32 27.93 15.43 -4.00
N SER A 33 27.73 14.13 -4.24
CA SER A 33 26.46 13.54 -4.67
C SER A 33 25.41 13.54 -3.57
N ALA A 34 25.79 13.19 -2.33
CA ALA A 34 24.93 13.22 -1.15
C ALA A 34 24.40 14.62 -0.80
N TYR A 35 25.22 15.66 -0.99
CA TYR A 35 24.82 17.05 -0.76
C TYR A 35 24.21 17.73 -1.99
N GLY A 36 24.09 17.04 -3.12
CA GLY A 36 23.53 17.59 -4.35
C GLY A 36 24.35 18.73 -4.97
N LEU A 37 25.67 18.74 -4.77
CA LEU A 37 26.58 19.78 -5.26
C LEU A 37 26.85 19.61 -6.76
N ASN A 38 25.85 19.86 -7.61
CA ASN A 38 25.88 19.60 -9.05
C ASN A 38 27.14 20.14 -9.75
N VAL A 39 27.61 21.34 -9.38
CA VAL A 39 28.81 21.95 -9.99
C VAL A 39 30.06 21.13 -9.69
N VAL A 40 30.22 20.71 -8.43
CA VAL A 40 31.32 19.87 -7.97
C VAL A 40 31.24 18.49 -8.61
N VAL A 41 30.05 17.88 -8.63
CA VAL A 41 29.80 16.59 -9.29
C VAL A 41 30.20 16.63 -10.76
N LYS A 42 29.78 17.67 -11.51
CA LYS A 42 30.17 17.85 -12.93
C LYS A 42 31.69 17.96 -13.09
N ARG A 43 32.35 18.72 -12.22
CA ARG A 43 33.79 18.93 -12.29
C ARG A 43 34.55 17.63 -12.05
N ILE A 44 34.21 16.90 -10.99
CA ILE A 44 34.85 15.61 -10.65
C ILE A 44 34.64 14.60 -11.78
N LEU A 45 33.44 14.50 -12.35
CA LEU A 45 33.17 13.56 -13.45
C LEU A 45 33.84 13.94 -14.76
N LYS A 46 34.15 15.22 -14.97
CA LYS A 46 34.93 15.70 -16.11
C LYS A 46 36.41 15.30 -15.97
N ASP A 47 36.97 15.50 -14.78
CA ASP A 47 38.38 15.25 -14.51
C ASP A 47 38.65 13.74 -14.28
N THR A 48 37.69 13.01 -13.70
CA THR A 48 37.78 11.58 -13.37
C THR A 48 36.47 10.84 -13.67
N PRO A 49 36.22 10.45 -14.94
CA PRO A 49 34.97 9.77 -15.33
C PRO A 49 34.72 8.44 -14.59
N ALA A 50 35.79 7.67 -14.31
CA ALA A 50 35.70 6.39 -13.61
C ALA A 50 35.20 6.50 -12.15
N ALA A 51 35.24 7.71 -11.55
CA ALA A 51 34.77 7.93 -10.19
C ALA A 51 33.26 7.66 -10.03
N VAL A 52 32.49 7.69 -11.14
CA VAL A 52 31.03 7.48 -11.13
C VAL A 52 30.62 6.12 -10.56
N GLU A 53 31.49 5.11 -10.71
CA GLU A 53 31.29 3.72 -10.24
C GLU A 53 32.16 3.40 -9.01
N ALA A 54 32.83 4.38 -8.41
CA ALA A 54 33.63 4.13 -7.22
C ALA A 54 32.73 3.64 -6.08
N THR A 55 33.14 2.61 -5.35
CA THR A 55 32.38 2.07 -4.23
C THR A 55 33.05 2.40 -2.91
N ASP A 56 32.26 2.61 -1.86
CA ASP A 56 32.77 2.65 -0.50
C ASP A 56 32.99 1.23 0.08
N VAL A 57 33.36 1.15 1.37
CA VAL A 57 33.60 -0.14 2.08
C VAL A 57 32.37 -1.04 2.18
N HIS A 58 31.18 -0.52 1.89
CA HIS A 58 29.93 -1.26 1.88
C HIS A 58 29.41 -1.50 0.45
N GLY A 59 30.24 -1.28 -0.57
CA GLY A 59 29.84 -1.46 -1.98
C GLY A 59 28.90 -0.37 -2.52
N ARG A 60 28.71 0.74 -1.80
CA ARG A 60 27.76 1.80 -2.20
C ARG A 60 28.41 2.77 -3.18
N THR A 61 27.71 3.11 -4.25
CA THR A 61 28.16 4.07 -5.27
C THR A 61 27.75 5.52 -4.94
N PRO A 62 28.27 6.54 -5.65
CA PRO A 62 27.83 7.92 -5.50
C PRO A 62 26.33 8.10 -5.79
N LEU A 63 25.76 7.27 -6.66
CA LEU A 63 24.32 7.24 -6.93
C LEU A 63 23.53 6.73 -5.71
N CYS A 64 24.02 5.71 -5.01
CA CYS A 64 23.43 5.25 -3.74
C CYS A 64 23.42 6.37 -2.69
N TYR A 65 24.52 7.13 -2.57
CA TYR A 65 24.61 8.27 -1.67
C TYR A 65 23.63 9.40 -2.05
N ALA A 66 23.55 9.74 -3.33
CA ALA A 66 22.60 10.73 -3.84
C ALA A 66 21.15 10.38 -3.46
N ILE A 67 20.74 9.12 -3.64
CA ILE A 67 19.35 8.69 -3.42
C ILE A 67 18.99 8.61 -1.93
N ARG A 68 19.92 8.17 -1.08
CA ARG A 68 19.68 8.03 0.38
C ARG A 68 19.60 9.38 1.10
N CYS A 69 20.20 10.42 0.53
CA CYS A 69 20.22 11.73 1.15
C CYS A 69 18.95 12.54 0.81
N PRO A 70 18.20 13.04 1.81
CA PRO A 70 16.94 13.75 1.59
C PRO A 70 17.12 15.12 0.94
N LEU A 71 18.34 15.70 1.04
CA LEU A 71 18.68 17.02 0.49
C LEU A 71 18.99 16.98 -1.01
N THR A 72 19.17 15.79 -1.59
CA THR A 72 19.62 15.67 -2.96
C THR A 72 18.53 16.09 -3.95
N ALA A 73 18.91 16.90 -4.94
CA ALA A 73 18.02 17.24 -6.03
C ALA A 73 18.03 16.16 -7.13
N VAL A 74 16.90 16.01 -7.84
CA VAL A 74 16.78 15.11 -9.01
C VAL A 74 17.83 15.41 -10.09
N SER A 75 18.31 16.66 -10.16
CA SER A 75 19.37 17.08 -11.08
C SER A 75 20.67 16.30 -10.88
N THR A 76 21.02 15.99 -9.64
CA THR A 76 22.26 15.27 -9.29
C THR A 76 22.17 13.83 -9.77
N ILE A 77 21.02 13.19 -9.58
CA ILE A 77 20.75 11.83 -10.08
C ILE A 77 20.82 11.82 -11.61
N ARG A 78 20.17 12.76 -12.30
CA ARG A 78 20.25 12.88 -13.77
C ARG A 78 21.69 13.08 -14.25
N LEU A 79 22.49 13.84 -13.52
CA LEU A 79 23.88 14.11 -13.84
C LEU A 79 24.69 12.81 -13.76
N LEU A 80 24.60 12.08 -12.65
CA LEU A 80 25.28 10.79 -12.47
C LEU A 80 24.86 9.78 -13.56
N LEU A 81 23.56 9.66 -13.82
CA LEU A 81 23.03 8.75 -14.85
C LEU A 81 23.46 9.12 -16.28
N ARG A 82 23.67 10.42 -16.58
CA ARG A 82 24.24 10.85 -17.88
C ARG A 82 25.70 10.44 -18.05
N HIS A 83 26.43 10.27 -16.95
CA HIS A 83 27.78 9.73 -16.94
C HIS A 83 27.80 8.20 -16.76
N GLN A 84 26.73 7.51 -17.17
CA GLN A 84 26.62 6.05 -17.19
C GLN A 84 26.71 5.37 -15.83
N ALA A 85 26.31 6.07 -14.74
CA ALA A 85 26.14 5.42 -13.44
C ALA A 85 25.18 4.21 -13.55
N LYS A 86 25.56 3.07 -12.99
CA LYS A 86 24.71 1.87 -12.95
C LYS A 86 23.41 2.14 -12.20
N THR A 87 22.28 1.78 -12.82
CA THR A 87 20.94 2.01 -12.24
C THR A 87 20.47 0.89 -11.32
N ASN A 88 21.06 -0.30 -11.46
CA ASN A 88 20.60 -1.52 -10.80
C ASN A 88 21.42 -1.84 -9.54
N ASP A 89 22.13 -0.85 -8.98
CA ASP A 89 22.82 -1.02 -7.71
C ASP A 89 21.82 -1.34 -6.59
N CYS A 90 22.34 -2.02 -5.56
CA CYS A 90 21.58 -2.40 -4.38
C CYS A 90 22.00 -1.58 -3.17
N ILE A 91 21.08 -1.43 -2.23
CA ILE A 91 21.32 -0.86 -0.90
C ILE A 91 20.92 -1.91 0.14
N LEU A 92 21.72 -2.05 1.19
CA LEU A 92 21.34 -2.80 2.38
C LEU A 92 20.31 -2.01 3.21
N LEU A 93 19.15 -2.61 3.41
CA LEU A 93 18.08 -2.10 4.25
C LEU A 93 17.59 -3.25 5.15
N ASP A 94 17.74 -3.10 6.47
CA ASP A 94 17.34 -4.11 7.45
C ASP A 94 17.92 -5.51 7.10
N ASP A 95 19.20 -5.55 6.77
CA ASP A 95 19.97 -6.74 6.34
C ASP A 95 19.52 -7.41 5.03
N LEU A 96 18.62 -6.77 4.27
CA LEU A 96 18.20 -7.22 2.94
C LEU A 96 18.80 -6.32 1.84
N GLU A 97 19.28 -6.94 0.76
CA GLU A 97 19.67 -6.23 -0.45
C GLU A 97 18.44 -5.81 -1.23
N VAL A 98 18.27 -4.49 -1.38
CA VAL A 98 17.12 -3.88 -2.05
C VAL A 98 17.62 -3.02 -3.20
N SER A 99 17.05 -3.17 -4.39
CA SER A 99 17.38 -2.35 -5.56
C SER A 99 17.15 -0.85 -5.27
N LEU A 100 17.98 0.02 -5.83
CA LEU A 100 17.78 1.48 -5.77
C LEU A 100 16.37 1.91 -6.20
N LEU A 101 15.83 1.28 -7.23
CA LEU A 101 14.49 1.59 -7.73
C LEU A 101 13.40 1.19 -6.71
N GLU A 102 13.56 0.01 -6.10
CA GLU A 102 12.67 -0.47 -5.05
C GLU A 102 12.70 0.44 -3.82
N TYR A 103 13.90 0.83 -3.38
CA TYR A 103 14.08 1.78 -2.28
C TYR A 103 13.37 3.11 -2.56
N CYS A 104 13.51 3.65 -3.77
CA CYS A 104 12.84 4.89 -4.16
C CYS A 104 11.31 4.76 -4.12
N CYS A 105 10.76 3.63 -4.58
CA CYS A 105 9.33 3.38 -4.52
C CYS A 105 8.84 3.26 -3.08
N LYS A 106 9.51 2.45 -2.24
CA LYS A 106 9.17 2.22 -0.82
C LYS A 106 9.20 3.51 0.01
N LYS A 107 10.17 4.40 -0.24
CA LYS A 107 10.31 5.68 0.48
C LYS A 107 9.49 6.83 -0.12
N GLY A 108 8.78 6.60 -1.23
CA GLY A 108 7.98 7.63 -1.90
C GLY A 108 8.82 8.69 -2.64
N LEU A 109 10.06 8.37 -3.00
CA LEU A 109 10.97 9.21 -3.78
C LEU A 109 10.64 9.12 -5.28
N PHE A 110 9.37 9.38 -5.66
CA PHE A 110 8.87 9.12 -7.01
C PHE A 110 9.64 9.84 -8.12
N SER A 111 10.14 11.05 -7.85
CA SER A 111 10.96 11.79 -8.82
C SER A 111 12.26 11.05 -9.17
N PHE A 112 12.85 10.35 -8.19
CA PHE A 112 14.07 9.58 -8.38
C PHE A 112 13.76 8.27 -9.09
N ALA A 113 12.71 7.56 -8.68
CA ALA A 113 12.23 6.35 -9.33
C ALA A 113 11.90 6.58 -10.81
N VAL A 114 11.18 7.66 -11.14
CA VAL A 114 10.88 8.06 -12.54
C VAL A 114 12.17 8.35 -13.32
N CYS A 115 13.20 8.90 -12.65
CA CYS A 115 14.49 9.13 -13.29
C CYS A 115 15.22 7.82 -13.58
N LEU A 116 15.31 6.92 -12.60
CA LEU A 116 15.94 5.60 -12.74
C LEU A 116 15.26 4.76 -13.83
N LEU A 117 13.92 4.71 -13.85
CA LEU A 117 13.16 4.01 -14.88
C LEU A 117 13.48 4.56 -16.30
N ASN A 118 13.68 5.89 -16.39
CA ASN A 118 14.32 6.65 -17.47
C ASN A 118 15.52 5.99 -18.12
N HIS A 119 16.43 5.59 -17.26
CA HIS A 119 17.76 5.15 -17.61
C HIS A 119 17.88 3.62 -17.59
N ARG A 120 16.77 2.92 -17.91
CA ARG A 120 16.70 1.46 -18.04
C ARG A 120 16.95 0.70 -16.73
N ALA A 121 16.58 1.28 -15.59
CA ALA A 121 16.51 0.51 -14.36
C ALA A 121 15.52 -0.66 -14.51
N GLU A 122 15.96 -1.85 -14.13
CA GLU A 122 15.20 -3.09 -14.18
C GLU A 122 14.67 -3.46 -12.79
N GLY A 123 13.65 -4.32 -12.77
CA GLY A 123 13.06 -4.83 -11.53
C GLY A 123 11.71 -5.49 -11.81
N ASP A 124 11.18 -6.15 -10.79
CA ASP A 124 9.82 -6.68 -10.83
C ASP A 124 8.82 -5.51 -10.89
N LEU A 125 8.28 -5.26 -12.08
CA LEU A 125 7.36 -4.16 -12.34
C LEU A 125 6.11 -4.23 -11.48
N GLN A 126 5.63 -5.43 -11.18
CA GLN A 126 4.41 -5.65 -10.40
C GLN A 126 4.66 -5.34 -8.92
N HIS A 127 5.80 -5.77 -8.37
CA HIS A 127 6.23 -5.40 -7.02
C HIS A 127 6.49 -3.89 -6.88
N LEU A 128 7.18 -3.28 -7.85
CA LEU A 128 7.44 -1.84 -7.86
C LEU A 128 6.14 -1.02 -7.94
N PHE A 129 5.17 -1.50 -8.73
CA PHE A 129 3.86 -0.89 -8.85
C PHE A 129 3.09 -0.95 -7.52
N ARG A 130 3.07 -2.11 -6.87
CA ARG A 130 2.52 -2.29 -5.52
C ARG A 130 3.14 -1.33 -4.50
N LEU A 131 4.47 -1.27 -4.42
CA LEU A 131 5.18 -0.38 -3.49
C LEU A 131 4.86 1.10 -3.76
N THR A 132 4.78 1.48 -5.03
CA THR A 132 4.44 2.85 -5.46
C THR A 132 3.03 3.24 -4.99
N LEU A 133 2.08 2.31 -5.08
CA LEU A 133 0.71 2.50 -4.59
C LEU A 133 0.65 2.59 -3.07
N LEU A 134 1.44 1.80 -2.34
CA LEU A 134 1.43 1.78 -0.86
C LEU A 134 2.16 2.96 -0.22
N ALA A 135 3.21 3.47 -0.85
CA ALA A 135 4.06 4.51 -0.29
C ALA A 135 3.25 5.75 0.14
N SER A 136 3.70 6.42 1.19
CA SER A 136 3.16 7.74 1.57
C SER A 136 3.70 8.83 0.62
N SER A 137 2.98 9.95 0.51
CA SER A 137 3.42 11.10 -0.29
C SER A 137 2.95 12.40 0.33
N THR A 138 3.81 13.41 0.25
CA THR A 138 3.38 14.80 0.36
C THR A 138 2.51 15.21 -0.84
N THR A 139 1.79 16.32 -0.72
CA THR A 139 0.95 16.84 -1.81
C THR A 139 1.74 17.09 -3.10
N SER A 140 2.97 17.59 -2.99
CA SER A 140 3.86 17.86 -4.13
C SER A 140 4.32 16.58 -4.84
N ALA A 141 4.39 15.45 -4.13
CA ALA A 141 4.84 14.18 -4.68
C ALA A 141 3.72 13.40 -5.40
N ARG A 142 2.44 13.79 -5.28
CA ARG A 142 1.30 13.11 -5.92
C ARG A 142 1.40 13.07 -7.45
N ARG A 143 1.76 14.20 -8.07
CA ARG A 143 1.91 14.26 -9.54
C ARG A 143 3.03 13.35 -10.03
N LYS A 144 4.12 13.25 -9.26
CA LYS A 144 5.25 12.39 -9.60
C LYS A 144 4.95 10.91 -9.39
N ARG A 145 4.12 10.58 -8.40
CA ARG A 145 3.58 9.22 -8.24
C ARG A 145 2.72 8.82 -9.44
N ALA A 146 1.77 9.67 -9.85
CA ALA A 146 0.92 9.39 -11.02
C ALA A 146 1.77 9.10 -12.27
N THR A 147 2.79 9.94 -12.53
CA THR A 147 3.72 9.70 -13.65
C THR A 147 4.54 8.42 -13.52
N LEU A 148 4.82 7.96 -12.29
CA LEU A 148 5.52 6.69 -12.08
C LEU A 148 4.59 5.51 -12.35
N ILE A 149 3.36 5.58 -11.84
CA ILE A 149 2.30 4.58 -12.07
C ILE A 149 2.06 4.39 -13.56
N GLU A 150 1.83 5.47 -14.30
CA GLU A 150 1.62 5.44 -15.76
C GLU A 150 2.78 4.75 -16.48
N ARG A 151 4.03 5.03 -16.07
CA ARG A 151 5.21 4.43 -16.70
C ARG A 151 5.41 2.97 -16.36
N LEU A 152 5.04 2.54 -15.15
CA LEU A 152 5.10 1.13 -14.78
C LEU A 152 4.07 0.34 -15.60
N ILE A 153 2.85 0.86 -15.75
CA ILE A 153 1.81 0.25 -16.59
C ILE A 153 2.23 0.20 -18.06
N GLN A 154 2.79 1.30 -18.60
CA GLN A 154 3.32 1.33 -19.97
C GLN A 154 4.45 0.31 -20.22
N ARG A 155 5.16 -0.10 -19.17
CA ARG A 155 6.20 -1.14 -19.26
C ARG A 155 5.69 -2.56 -19.00
N GLY A 156 4.40 -2.72 -18.70
CA GLY A 156 3.77 -4.03 -18.53
C GLY A 156 3.42 -4.40 -17.09
N ALA A 157 3.43 -3.46 -16.13
CA ALA A 157 2.77 -3.71 -14.83
C ALA A 157 1.27 -3.84 -15.05
N ASP A 158 0.67 -4.91 -14.53
CA ASP A 158 -0.76 -5.20 -14.69
C ASP A 158 -1.54 -4.71 -13.46
N PRO A 159 -2.46 -3.73 -13.60
CA PRO A 159 -3.30 -3.28 -12.50
C PRO A 159 -4.22 -4.36 -11.91
N ASN A 160 -4.58 -5.38 -12.69
CA ASN A 160 -5.35 -6.53 -12.26
C ASN A 160 -4.45 -7.76 -11.99
N GLY A 161 -3.13 -7.59 -12.04
CA GLY A 161 -2.16 -8.65 -11.83
C GLY A 161 -2.08 -9.13 -10.38
N VAL A 162 -1.30 -10.20 -10.18
CA VAL A 162 -1.07 -10.79 -8.85
C VAL A 162 0.24 -10.30 -8.23
N VAL A 163 0.29 -10.23 -6.91
CA VAL A 163 1.48 -9.86 -6.14
C VAL A 163 1.80 -10.93 -5.10
N ARG A 164 3.08 -11.05 -4.77
CA ARG A 164 3.56 -11.87 -3.65
C ARG A 164 3.59 -11.04 -2.38
N ALA A 165 2.53 -11.16 -1.58
CA ALA A 165 2.43 -10.46 -0.29
C ALA A 165 3.19 -11.18 0.84
N SER A 166 3.35 -12.50 0.73
CA SER A 166 4.10 -13.36 1.66
C SER A 166 4.69 -14.58 0.94
N SER A 167 5.47 -15.40 1.64
CA SER A 167 6.12 -16.60 1.09
C SER A 167 5.15 -17.72 0.64
N ILE A 168 3.84 -17.59 0.87
CA ILE A 168 2.91 -18.73 0.81
C ILE A 168 1.86 -18.61 -0.31
N SER A 169 1.52 -17.40 -0.79
CA SER A 169 0.52 -17.29 -1.87
C SER A 169 0.58 -15.98 -2.65
N GLU A 170 0.46 -16.09 -3.98
CA GLU A 170 0.14 -14.99 -4.87
C GLU A 170 -1.32 -14.58 -4.68
N GLN A 171 -1.58 -13.28 -4.66
CA GLN A 171 -2.94 -12.74 -4.53
C GLN A 171 -3.14 -11.54 -5.46
N PRO A 172 -4.36 -11.25 -5.93
CA PRO A 172 -4.64 -10.07 -6.73
C PRO A 172 -4.14 -8.79 -6.05
N LEU A 173 -3.55 -7.87 -6.82
CA LEU A 173 -3.02 -6.61 -6.30
C LEU A 173 -4.09 -5.82 -5.54
N LEU A 174 -5.31 -5.75 -6.09
CA LEU A 174 -6.41 -5.04 -5.45
C LEU A 174 -6.73 -5.63 -4.07
N LEU A 175 -6.65 -6.95 -3.91
CA LEU A 175 -6.87 -7.60 -2.62
C LEU A 175 -5.79 -7.21 -1.62
N ASP A 176 -4.51 -7.30 -2.01
CA ASP A 176 -3.39 -6.90 -1.14
C ASP A 176 -3.53 -5.45 -0.64
N LEU A 177 -3.82 -4.52 -1.55
CA LEU A 177 -3.98 -3.12 -1.20
C LEU A 177 -5.21 -2.87 -0.33
N ALA A 178 -6.30 -3.60 -0.59
CA ALA A 178 -7.53 -3.50 0.19
C ALA A 178 -7.28 -3.83 1.66
N LEU A 179 -6.51 -4.88 1.93
CA LEU A 179 -6.13 -5.29 3.28
C LEU A 179 -5.13 -4.33 3.93
N ALA A 180 -4.23 -3.72 3.14
CA ALA A 180 -3.15 -2.90 3.67
C ALA A 180 -3.52 -1.43 3.90
N SER A 181 -4.18 -0.77 2.94
CA SER A 181 -4.40 0.68 2.99
C SER A 181 -5.60 1.16 2.15
N PRO A 182 -6.58 1.86 2.75
CA PRO A 182 -7.70 2.45 2.01
C PRO A 182 -7.24 3.43 0.93
N SER A 183 -6.20 4.21 1.24
CA SER A 183 -5.70 5.24 0.32
C SER A 183 -4.96 4.63 -0.87
N ALA A 184 -4.27 3.49 -0.69
CA ALA A 184 -3.66 2.77 -1.79
C ALA A 184 -4.71 2.08 -2.66
N THR A 185 -5.75 1.53 -2.04
CA THR A 185 -6.91 0.95 -2.72
C THR A 185 -7.62 1.98 -3.59
N GLU A 186 -7.90 3.17 -3.02
CA GLU A 186 -8.50 4.29 -3.76
C GLU A 186 -7.69 4.66 -5.00
N ARG A 187 -6.36 4.80 -4.85
CA ARG A 187 -5.47 5.09 -5.97
C ARG A 187 -5.51 4.05 -7.07
N LEU A 188 -5.58 2.77 -6.73
CA LEU A 188 -5.70 1.72 -7.72
C LEU A 188 -7.04 1.82 -8.44
N LEU A 189 -8.15 1.96 -7.71
CA LEU A 189 -9.50 2.06 -8.29
C LEU A 189 -9.76 3.35 -9.10
N ASP A 190 -8.90 4.37 -8.98
CA ASP A 190 -8.93 5.56 -9.83
C ASP A 190 -8.33 5.32 -11.22
N LEU A 191 -7.62 4.21 -11.43
CA LEU A 191 -7.14 3.79 -12.73
C LEU A 191 -8.29 3.22 -13.58
N PRO A 192 -8.21 3.31 -14.92
CA PRO A 192 -9.18 2.70 -15.81
C PRO A 192 -9.11 1.16 -15.76
N ASP A 193 -10.23 0.52 -16.09
CA ASP A 193 -10.34 -0.92 -16.34
C ASP A 193 -9.91 -1.85 -15.19
N ILE A 194 -10.09 -1.40 -13.94
CA ILE A 194 -9.86 -2.23 -12.76
C ILE A 194 -11.04 -3.16 -12.51
N ASP A 195 -10.75 -4.46 -12.41
CA ASP A 195 -11.73 -5.45 -11.98
C ASP A 195 -11.88 -5.41 -10.46
N ILE A 196 -12.88 -4.67 -10.00
CA ILE A 196 -13.20 -4.55 -8.58
C ILE A 196 -13.63 -5.89 -7.94
N ASN A 197 -14.08 -6.85 -8.74
CA ASN A 197 -14.56 -8.15 -8.30
C ASN A 197 -13.55 -9.26 -8.59
N ILE A 198 -12.29 -8.91 -8.85
CA ILE A 198 -11.22 -9.88 -9.09
C ILE A 198 -11.19 -10.92 -7.97
N GLN A 199 -11.03 -12.19 -8.32
CA GLN A 199 -11.04 -13.28 -7.37
C GLN A 199 -9.61 -13.77 -7.11
N ASP A 200 -9.32 -14.09 -5.85
CA ASP A 200 -8.11 -14.84 -5.52
C ASP A 200 -8.22 -16.32 -5.93
N SER A 201 -7.16 -17.09 -5.70
CA SER A 201 -7.11 -18.52 -6.01
C SER A 201 -8.16 -19.36 -5.27
N SER A 202 -8.79 -18.79 -4.24
CA SER A 202 -9.84 -19.40 -3.44
C SER A 202 -11.24 -18.88 -3.80
N GLY A 203 -11.37 -18.07 -4.85
CA GLY A 203 -12.65 -17.53 -5.34
C GLY A 203 -13.17 -16.32 -4.56
N TRP A 204 -12.35 -15.73 -3.67
CA TRP A 204 -12.73 -14.58 -2.86
C TRP A 204 -12.44 -13.26 -3.57
N THR A 205 -13.43 -12.36 -3.55
CA THR A 205 -13.26 -10.97 -3.97
C THR A 205 -12.62 -10.11 -2.87
N PRO A 206 -12.00 -8.96 -3.19
CA PRO A 206 -11.47 -8.01 -2.21
C PRO A 206 -12.46 -7.66 -1.10
N LEU A 207 -13.71 -7.39 -1.46
CA LEU A 207 -14.78 -7.07 -0.50
C LEU A 207 -15.02 -8.24 0.45
N SER A 208 -15.15 -9.45 -0.08
CA SER A 208 -15.41 -10.63 0.74
C SER A 208 -14.27 -10.97 1.69
N ARG A 209 -13.01 -10.84 1.22
CA ARG A 209 -11.84 -11.13 2.05
C ARG A 209 -11.64 -10.12 3.17
N LEU A 210 -11.98 -8.85 2.92
CA LEU A 210 -12.00 -7.82 3.96
C LEU A 210 -12.99 -8.15 5.07
N LEU A 211 -14.21 -8.56 4.70
CA LEU A 211 -15.26 -8.92 5.66
C LEU A 211 -14.92 -10.18 6.47
N LEU A 212 -14.02 -11.03 5.97
CA LEU A 212 -13.51 -12.20 6.70
C LEU A 212 -12.46 -11.86 7.77
N GLN A 213 -11.91 -10.64 7.79
CA GLN A 213 -10.94 -10.25 8.82
C GLN A 213 -11.63 -9.95 10.15
N HIS A 214 -10.97 -10.25 11.28
CA HIS A 214 -11.49 -9.92 12.61
C HIS A 214 -11.77 -8.42 12.81
N HIS A 215 -11.02 -7.55 12.12
CA HIS A 215 -11.18 -6.10 12.15
C HIS A 215 -11.19 -5.52 10.72
N PRO A 216 -12.34 -5.55 10.03
CA PRO A 216 -12.41 -5.07 8.66
C PRO A 216 -12.15 -3.57 8.61
N ASN A 217 -11.32 -3.14 7.66
CA ASN A 217 -11.10 -1.73 7.42
C ASN A 217 -12.36 -1.11 6.80
N CYS A 218 -13.22 -0.54 7.64
CA CYS A 218 -14.52 0.00 7.25
C CYS A 218 -14.40 1.09 6.16
N LYS A 219 -13.29 1.85 6.14
CA LYS A 219 -13.02 2.83 5.09
C LYS A 219 -12.85 2.14 3.73
N THR A 220 -12.04 1.09 3.66
CA THR A 220 -11.87 0.31 2.42
C THR A 220 -13.17 -0.37 1.99
N VAL A 221 -13.92 -0.95 2.94
CA VAL A 221 -15.23 -1.56 2.65
C VAL A 221 -16.18 -0.52 2.05
N SER A 222 -16.27 0.67 2.66
CA SER A 222 -17.11 1.76 2.15
C SER A 222 -16.70 2.22 0.75
N LEU A 223 -15.39 2.24 0.48
CA LEU A 223 -14.83 2.63 -0.80
C LEU A 223 -15.15 1.62 -1.90
N LEU A 224 -14.97 0.33 -1.64
CA LEU A 224 -15.31 -0.74 -2.58
C LEU A 224 -16.81 -0.77 -2.89
N LEU A 225 -17.66 -0.60 -1.88
CA LEU A 225 -19.11 -0.54 -2.08
C LEU A 225 -19.55 0.70 -2.87
N ARG A 226 -18.95 1.87 -2.62
CA ARG A 226 -19.18 3.09 -3.42
C ARG A 226 -18.82 2.89 -4.90
N ARG A 227 -17.78 2.07 -5.16
CA ARG A 227 -17.35 1.68 -6.51
C ARG A 227 -18.10 0.44 -7.05
N ARG A 228 -19.23 0.06 -6.42
CA ARG A 228 -20.13 -1.04 -6.81
C ARG A 228 -19.50 -2.43 -6.82
N ALA A 229 -18.62 -2.70 -5.85
CA ALA A 229 -18.15 -4.07 -5.59
C ALA A 229 -19.34 -4.99 -5.27
N LYS A 230 -19.39 -6.16 -5.91
CA LYS A 230 -20.46 -7.14 -5.73
C LYS A 230 -20.21 -7.96 -4.47
N LEU A 231 -21.25 -8.09 -3.64
CA LEU A 231 -21.25 -9.01 -2.52
C LEU A 231 -21.66 -10.39 -3.02
N GLN A 232 -20.75 -11.36 -2.96
CA GLN A 232 -21.02 -12.71 -3.45
C GLN A 232 -21.79 -13.53 -2.39
N PRO A 233 -22.83 -14.30 -2.77
CA PRO A 233 -23.66 -15.07 -1.81
C PRO A 233 -22.90 -16.17 -1.06
N TYR A 234 -22.03 -16.91 -1.74
CA TYR A 234 -21.19 -17.94 -1.10
C TYR A 234 -20.14 -17.30 -0.18
N SER A 235 -19.70 -16.09 -0.51
CA SER A 235 -18.80 -15.35 0.36
C SER A 235 -19.45 -14.93 1.66
N PHE A 236 -20.72 -14.60 1.60
CA PHE A 236 -21.54 -14.33 2.77
C PHE A 236 -21.65 -15.56 3.69
N ASN A 237 -21.91 -16.74 3.12
CA ASN A 237 -21.92 -18.01 3.87
C ASN A 237 -20.55 -18.42 4.42
N GLY A 238 -19.46 -18.07 3.74
CA GLY A 238 -18.11 -18.28 4.27
C GLY A 238 -17.72 -17.29 5.35
N ILE A 239 -18.20 -16.04 5.32
CA ILE A 239 -18.09 -15.10 6.46
C ILE A 239 -18.81 -15.67 7.68
N LEU A 240 -19.98 -16.30 7.47
CA LEU A 240 -20.72 -16.99 8.52
C LEU A 240 -20.07 -18.31 9.00
N ARG A 241 -19.30 -19.01 8.13
CA ARG A 241 -18.66 -20.31 8.44
C ARG A 241 -17.22 -20.22 8.94
N LEU A 242 -16.41 -19.30 8.41
CA LEU A 242 -14.97 -19.15 8.69
C LEU A 242 -14.68 -18.20 9.85
N SER A 243 -15.69 -17.46 10.31
CA SER A 243 -15.61 -16.87 11.64
C SER A 243 -15.56 -18.01 12.65
N THR A 244 -14.39 -18.30 13.21
CA THR A 244 -14.18 -19.20 14.36
C THR A 244 -14.78 -18.59 15.62
N PHE A 245 -16.06 -18.25 15.57
CA PHE A 245 -16.85 -18.06 16.75
C PHE A 245 -17.37 -19.45 17.10
N TRP A 246 -16.89 -20.01 18.21
CA TRP A 246 -17.43 -21.28 18.71
C TRP A 246 -18.91 -21.12 19.12
N SER A 247 -19.38 -19.87 19.19
CA SER A 247 -20.79 -19.52 19.29
C SER A 247 -21.08 -18.17 18.64
N LEU A 248 -22.26 -18.04 18.01
CA LEU A 248 -22.86 -16.77 17.55
C LEU A 248 -22.69 -15.61 18.55
N GLN A 249 -22.58 -15.91 19.85
CA GLN A 249 -22.41 -14.98 20.96
C GLN A 249 -21.13 -14.14 20.89
N GLU A 250 -20.01 -14.66 20.35
CA GLU A 250 -18.77 -13.90 20.20
C GLU A 250 -18.82 -12.95 18.98
N LEU A 251 -19.52 -13.34 17.90
CA LEU A 251 -19.84 -12.48 16.77
C LEU A 251 -20.76 -11.35 17.22
N VAL A 252 -21.86 -11.68 17.93
CA VAL A 252 -22.79 -10.70 18.50
C VAL A 252 -22.08 -9.73 19.47
N THR A 253 -21.23 -10.23 20.37
CA THR A 253 -20.54 -9.39 21.37
C THR A 253 -19.52 -8.48 20.74
N MET A 254 -18.88 -8.87 19.64
CA MET A 254 -18.07 -7.97 18.82
C MET A 254 -18.94 -6.96 18.05
N LEU A 255 -20.00 -7.43 17.41
CA LEU A 255 -20.93 -6.58 16.66
C LEU A 255 -21.66 -5.54 17.55
N SER A 256 -21.85 -5.84 18.83
CA SER A 256 -22.47 -4.94 19.81
C SER A 256 -21.46 -4.07 20.58
N ARG A 257 -20.19 -4.46 20.69
CA ARG A 257 -19.13 -3.66 21.34
C ARG A 257 -18.54 -2.58 20.45
N TYR A 258 -18.52 -2.77 19.13
CA TYR A 258 -18.00 -1.78 18.19
C TYR A 258 -19.16 -0.98 17.59
N ALA A 259 -19.23 0.33 17.89
CA ALA A 259 -20.20 1.26 17.30
C ALA A 259 -20.25 1.18 15.75
N ASN A 260 -19.12 0.82 15.14
CA ASN A 260 -18.94 0.66 13.69
C ASN A 260 -19.76 -0.47 13.06
N THR A 261 -20.41 -1.32 13.85
CA THR A 261 -21.09 -2.50 13.31
C THR A 261 -22.50 -2.23 12.82
N VAL A 262 -23.27 -1.44 13.57
CA VAL A 262 -24.55 -0.92 13.07
C VAL A 262 -24.28 -0.10 11.81
N ASP A 263 -23.16 0.63 11.78
CA ASP A 263 -22.73 1.37 10.61
C ASP A 263 -22.30 0.46 9.45
N LEU A 264 -21.62 -0.65 9.71
CA LEU A 264 -21.30 -1.66 8.69
C LEU A 264 -22.57 -2.33 8.14
N PHE A 265 -23.52 -2.68 9.00
CA PHE A 265 -24.83 -3.20 8.58
C PHE A 265 -25.59 -2.17 7.74
N ARG A 266 -25.72 -0.93 8.22
CA ARG A 266 -26.35 0.19 7.48
C ARG A 266 -25.67 0.40 6.13
N LEU A 267 -24.34 0.34 6.10
CA LEU A 267 -23.53 0.50 4.89
C LEU A 267 -23.80 -0.65 3.91
N LEU A 268 -23.70 -1.91 4.34
CA LEU A 268 -23.99 -3.07 3.50
C LEU A 268 -25.43 -3.05 2.98
N TYR A 269 -26.39 -2.79 3.86
CA TYR A 269 -27.81 -2.68 3.53
C TYR A 269 -28.09 -1.57 2.51
N ARG A 270 -27.43 -0.41 2.64
CA ARG A 270 -27.56 0.72 1.71
C ARG A 270 -27.09 0.38 0.29
N TYR A 271 -26.00 -0.38 0.15
CA TYR A 271 -25.40 -0.68 -1.15
C TYR A 271 -25.88 -2.00 -1.79
N CYS A 272 -26.77 -2.76 -1.15
CA CYS A 272 -27.43 -3.89 -1.77
C CYS A 272 -28.49 -3.41 -2.77
N GLU A 273 -28.37 -3.80 -4.05
CA GLU A 273 -29.28 -3.32 -5.11
C GLU A 273 -30.59 -4.13 -5.18
N SER A 274 -30.58 -5.43 -4.86
CA SER A 274 -31.76 -6.30 -4.95
C SER A 274 -32.45 -6.53 -3.60
N HIS A 275 -33.78 -6.63 -3.60
CA HIS A 275 -34.58 -7.00 -2.42
C HIS A 275 -34.13 -8.33 -1.81
N THR A 276 -33.90 -9.36 -2.62
CA THR A 276 -33.42 -10.67 -2.16
C THR A 276 -32.08 -10.59 -1.42
N ALA A 277 -31.12 -9.80 -1.93
CA ALA A 277 -29.86 -9.58 -1.23
C ALA A 277 -30.02 -8.77 0.07
N LYS A 278 -30.91 -7.76 0.08
CA LYS A 278 -31.23 -7.02 1.31
C LYS A 278 -31.84 -7.92 2.37
N ASP A 279 -32.76 -8.80 1.97
CA ASP A 279 -33.40 -9.77 2.84
C ASP A 279 -32.36 -10.77 3.37
N ALA A 280 -31.45 -11.27 2.53
CA ALA A 280 -30.36 -12.14 2.98
C ALA A 280 -29.43 -11.45 3.99
N VAL A 281 -29.02 -10.19 3.73
CA VAL A 281 -28.18 -9.40 4.65
C VAL A 281 -28.90 -9.15 5.97
N MET A 282 -30.19 -8.84 5.91
CA MET A 282 -31.06 -8.65 7.08
C MET A 282 -31.20 -9.93 7.91
N LEU A 283 -31.55 -11.05 7.27
CA LEU A 283 -31.70 -12.36 7.90
C LEU A 283 -30.41 -12.77 8.61
N CYS A 284 -29.27 -12.53 8.01
CA CYS A 284 -27.99 -12.88 8.60
C CYS A 284 -27.61 -11.98 9.77
N PHE A 285 -27.87 -10.68 9.69
CA PHE A 285 -27.71 -9.77 10.83
C PHE A 285 -28.59 -10.22 12.01
N LEU A 286 -29.85 -10.55 11.75
CA LEU A 286 -30.80 -11.01 12.77
C LEU A 286 -30.40 -12.38 13.36
N ALA A 287 -29.94 -13.32 12.53
CA ALA A 287 -29.41 -14.60 12.99
C ALA A 287 -28.19 -14.41 13.91
N SER A 288 -27.41 -13.35 13.69
CA SER A 288 -26.23 -12.95 14.46
C SER A 288 -26.47 -11.94 15.58
N ALA A 289 -27.71 -11.58 15.90
CA ALA A 289 -28.01 -10.68 17.00
C ALA A 289 -28.61 -11.49 18.16
N ALA A 290 -28.08 -11.30 19.38
CA ALA A 290 -28.60 -11.99 20.56
C ALA A 290 -30.06 -11.56 20.82
N PRO A 291 -30.88 -12.42 21.45
CA PRO A 291 -32.28 -12.09 21.81
C PRO A 291 -32.43 -10.85 22.72
N GLN A 292 -31.32 -10.28 23.20
CA GLN A 292 -31.26 -9.09 24.04
C GLN A 292 -31.14 -7.77 23.24
N SER A 293 -31.03 -7.82 21.91
CA SER A 293 -31.10 -6.62 21.07
C SER A 293 -32.50 -5.99 21.19
N ARG A 294 -32.58 -4.69 21.51
CA ARG A 294 -33.85 -3.93 21.53
C ARG A 294 -34.66 -4.09 20.24
N VAL A 295 -34.00 -4.33 19.11
CA VAL A 295 -34.64 -4.55 17.81
C VAL A 295 -35.29 -5.94 17.71
N LEU A 296 -34.68 -6.97 18.31
CA LEU A 296 -35.20 -8.34 18.32
C LEU A 296 -36.29 -8.56 19.37
N ALA A 297 -36.30 -7.76 20.45
CA ALA A 297 -37.30 -7.87 21.51
C ALA A 297 -38.74 -7.55 21.04
N GLY A 298 -38.90 -6.83 19.92
CA GLY A 298 -40.19 -6.51 19.32
C GLY A 298 -40.65 -7.49 18.23
N ILE A 299 -39.85 -8.51 17.89
CA ILE A 299 -40.18 -9.48 16.83
C ILE A 299 -40.81 -10.74 17.46
N PRO A 300 -41.95 -11.23 16.95
CA PRO A 300 -42.57 -12.46 17.45
C PRO A 300 -41.61 -13.66 17.38
N ASN A 301 -41.68 -14.54 18.38
CA ASN A 301 -40.84 -15.76 18.45
C ASN A 301 -41.07 -16.72 17.27
N SER A 302 -42.27 -16.72 16.67
CA SER A 302 -42.58 -17.45 15.42
C SER A 302 -41.71 -16.95 14.27
N ASP A 303 -41.69 -15.64 14.10
CA ASP A 303 -41.01 -14.97 13.00
C ASP A 303 -39.49 -15.11 13.16
N LEU A 304 -38.97 -15.02 14.40
CA LEU A 304 -37.55 -15.30 14.70
C LEU A 304 -37.13 -16.73 14.35
N ASN A 305 -38.01 -17.71 14.58
CA ASN A 305 -37.74 -19.10 14.25
C ASN A 305 -37.83 -19.37 12.74
N ASP A 306 -38.72 -18.68 12.02
CA ASP A 306 -38.82 -18.79 10.55
C ASP A 306 -37.67 -18.06 9.83
N ILE A 307 -37.20 -16.93 10.38
CA ILE A 307 -35.96 -16.24 9.98
C ILE A 307 -34.76 -17.18 10.11
N ARG A 308 -34.64 -17.89 11.24
CA ARG A 308 -33.58 -18.88 11.47
C ARG A 308 -33.63 -20.06 10.50
N ARG A 309 -34.79 -20.33 9.89
CA ARG A 309 -35.01 -21.37 8.89
C ARG A 309 -34.83 -20.88 7.45
N GLY A 310 -34.54 -19.59 7.25
CA GLY A 310 -34.30 -19.00 5.93
C GLY A 310 -35.57 -18.74 5.12
N ASN A 311 -36.74 -18.74 5.76
CA ASN A 311 -38.00 -18.46 5.07
C ASN A 311 -38.12 -16.95 4.81
N GLY A 312 -38.24 -16.57 3.53
CA GLY A 312 -38.23 -15.17 3.08
C GLY A 312 -39.44 -14.39 3.59
N PHE A 313 -39.20 -13.45 4.52
CA PHE A 313 -40.17 -12.47 4.99
C PHE A 313 -39.64 -11.07 4.70
N ILE A 314 -40.52 -10.13 4.36
CA ILE A 314 -40.14 -8.73 4.11
C ILE A 314 -39.90 -8.03 5.46
N LEU A 315 -38.70 -8.21 6.01
CA LEU A 315 -38.27 -7.70 7.33
C LEU A 315 -38.07 -6.17 7.37
N MET A 316 -38.25 -5.50 6.24
CA MET A 316 -38.06 -4.05 6.10
C MET A 316 -38.98 -3.23 7.00
N HIS A 317 -40.16 -3.76 7.33
CA HIS A 317 -41.11 -3.09 8.22
C HIS A 317 -40.61 -2.95 9.66
N TYR A 318 -39.88 -3.94 10.17
CA TYR A 318 -39.42 -3.96 11.56
C TYR A 318 -38.26 -2.97 11.81
N PHE A 319 -37.43 -2.71 10.80
CA PHE A 319 -36.26 -1.83 10.94
C PHE A 319 -36.56 -0.34 10.72
N LYS A 320 -37.66 -0.02 10.03
CA LYS A 320 -38.09 1.37 9.82
C LYS A 320 -38.37 2.10 11.13
N PHE A 321 -38.72 1.36 12.19
CA PHE A 321 -39.06 1.90 13.52
C PHE A 321 -37.88 1.88 14.52
N GLY A 322 -36.85 1.05 14.32
CA GLY A 322 -35.79 0.83 15.33
C GLY A 322 -34.48 1.59 15.13
N LEU A 323 -34.28 2.28 14.00
CA LEU A 323 -32.99 2.89 13.61
C LEU A 323 -32.96 4.43 13.69
N MET A 324 -33.99 5.09 14.24
CA MET A 324 -33.90 6.52 14.51
C MET A 324 -32.84 6.81 15.60
N PRO A 325 -32.07 7.90 15.48
CA PRO A 325 -31.12 8.29 16.52
C PRO A 325 -31.85 8.54 17.84
N LEU A 326 -31.25 8.07 18.95
CA LEU A 326 -31.64 8.45 20.31
C LEU A 326 -31.20 9.89 20.60
N ASP A 327 -31.69 10.84 19.82
CA ASP A 327 -31.56 12.28 20.09
C ASP A 327 -32.87 12.96 19.66
N ALA A 328 -33.93 12.63 20.41
CA ALA A 328 -35.11 13.46 20.54
C ALA A 328 -35.57 13.37 22.00
N SER A 329 -34.69 13.77 22.91
CA SER A 329 -35.10 14.10 24.27
C SER A 329 -35.95 15.38 24.23
N SER A 330 -37.08 15.32 24.93
CA SER A 330 -37.78 16.44 25.59
C SER A 330 -38.28 17.60 24.72
N SER A 331 -39.54 17.53 24.35
CA SER A 331 -40.53 18.60 24.57
C SER A 331 -41.89 17.92 24.68
N ASP A 332 -42.28 17.47 25.87
CA ASP A 332 -43.24 18.18 26.72
C ASP A 332 -44.52 18.64 25.99
N ASP A 333 -45.61 17.99 26.41
CA ASP A 333 -46.91 18.56 26.75
C ASP A 333 -47.92 19.04 25.68
N ARG A 334 -49.11 18.39 25.78
CA ARG A 334 -50.49 18.82 25.49
C ARG A 334 -50.92 18.74 24.01
N GLU A 335 -52.07 18.15 23.67
CA GLU A 335 -53.37 18.08 24.37
C GLU A 335 -53.92 16.66 24.59
#